data_AF-A0A7Y6A841-F1
#
_entry.id   AF-A0A7Y6A841-F1
#
_cell.length_a   1.000
_cell.length_b   1.000
_cell.length_c   1.000
_cell.angle_alpha   90.00
_cell.angle_beta   90.00
_cell.angle_gamma   90.00
#
_symmetry.space_group_name_H-M   'P 1'
#
loop_
_entity.id
_entity.type
_entity.pdbx_description
1 polymer ?
#
loop_
_entity_poly.entity_id
_entity_poly.type
_entity_poly.pdbx_seq_one_letter_code
_entity_poly.pdbx_strand_id
1 'polypeptide(L)'
;FDAATHRAVVWVDDVQVAEHEGGYTPFEADVTDHVTPGEPARITVVVNNELTWESIPPGVVADTPTGGRTQNYFHDFFNYAGLHRSVWLHTTPREHITAITVDTGLDGATGTVRYAVEQAGTAAVRVVLRDAAGTEVASAEGAEGLLTVPDVHPWAPGDGYLYELEARLLDADGNLVDGYLQPVGVRTVEIRGTEFLVNGEPFYFRGFGKHEDAIIRGKGHDDALMVHDFELMDWIGANSFRTSHYPYAEEVLDYADRHGIVVIDETAAVGMNVRFTMHGASGAERTYSEDTISSVTQRNHLQAIRELIARDRNHPSVVLWCVANEPDASVPEAPGYFAPLFAEVRKLDPSRPVGFVNMMFDQPDRDVVTELADIIMVNRYYGWYVQTGDLATAEVALESELRKWAEKHGKPIIMTEYGADTLAGLHAVVDTPWSEEYQADFLDMYHRVFDRVDAVVGEHIWNFADFATRPAIVRVDGNKKGVFTRDRRPKAAAFSVRRRWRRDL
;
A
#
# COMPACT_ATOMS: atom_id res chain seq x y z
N PHE A 1 10.97 16.45 0.13
CA PHE A 1 9.90 16.37 1.13
C PHE A 1 9.26 15.02 0.95
N ASP A 2 9.31 14.14 1.93
CA ASP A 2 8.94 12.73 1.69
C ASP A 2 7.42 12.52 1.71
N ALA A 3 6.68 13.40 2.39
CA ALA A 3 5.23 13.53 2.28
C ALA A 3 4.74 14.86 2.90
N ALA A 4 3.85 15.56 2.19
CA ALA A 4 3.09 16.69 2.73
C ALA A 4 1.60 16.51 2.47
N THR A 5 0.85 16.16 3.51
CA THR A 5 -0.53 15.70 3.40
C THR A 5 -1.51 16.88 3.51
N HIS A 6 -2.23 17.31 2.46
CA HIS A 6 -2.43 16.67 1.13
C HIS A 6 -1.87 17.43 -0.06
N ARG A 7 -1.78 18.76 0.04
CA ARG A 7 -1.17 19.65 -0.95
C ARG A 7 -0.14 20.52 -0.28
N ALA A 8 0.97 20.79 -0.95
CA ALA A 8 2.00 21.68 -0.43
C ALA A 8 2.47 22.68 -1.47
N VAL A 9 2.76 23.89 -1.01
CA VAL A 9 3.54 24.88 -1.74
C VAL A 9 4.74 25.25 -0.87
N VAL A 10 5.92 25.35 -1.50
CA VAL A 10 7.19 25.58 -0.81
C VAL A 10 7.84 26.85 -1.32
N TRP A 11 8.36 27.64 -0.39
CA TRP A 11 9.13 28.87 -0.67
C TRP A 11 10.50 28.81 -0.03
N VAL A 12 11.51 29.28 -0.77
CA VAL A 12 12.82 29.67 -0.26
C VAL A 12 12.84 31.19 -0.20
N ASP A 13 12.97 31.73 1.01
CA ASP A 13 12.76 33.14 1.34
C ASP A 13 11.41 33.67 0.89
N ASP A 14 11.35 34.32 -0.27
CA ASP A 14 10.14 34.89 -0.87
C ASP A 14 9.88 34.34 -2.29
N VAL A 15 10.62 33.29 -2.72
CA VAL A 15 10.49 32.65 -4.04
C VAL A 15 9.82 31.29 -3.90
N GLN A 16 8.71 31.08 -4.62
CA GLN A 16 8.07 29.75 -4.70
C GLN A 16 8.95 28.82 -5.53
N VAL A 17 9.32 27.67 -4.96
CA VAL A 17 10.20 26.69 -5.60
C VAL A 17 9.50 25.37 -5.94
N ALA A 18 8.40 25.03 -5.25
CA ALA A 18 7.66 23.79 -5.49
C ALA A 18 6.17 23.96 -5.22
N GLU A 19 5.36 23.17 -5.92
CA GLU A 19 3.95 22.90 -5.63
C GLU A 19 3.67 21.42 -5.92
N HIS A 20 2.95 20.75 -5.02
CA HIS A 20 2.64 19.33 -5.15
C HIS A 20 1.22 19.02 -4.65
N GLU A 21 0.53 18.18 -5.40
CA GLU A 21 -0.76 17.57 -5.07
C GLU A 21 -0.55 16.07 -4.93
N GLY A 22 -0.74 15.54 -3.72
CA GLY A 22 -0.48 14.15 -3.40
C GLY A 22 0.01 14.02 -1.97
N GLY A 23 -0.78 13.42 -1.10
CA GLY A 23 -0.49 13.49 0.34
C GLY A 23 0.58 12.53 0.87
N TYR A 24 1.09 11.62 0.04
CA TYR A 24 1.77 10.39 0.50
C TYR A 24 2.98 9.97 -0.34
N THR A 25 3.39 10.80 -1.28
CA THR A 25 4.53 10.56 -2.19
C THR A 25 5.51 11.72 -2.08
N PRO A 26 6.80 11.47 -2.33
CA PRO A 26 7.81 12.50 -2.23
C PRO A 26 7.70 13.54 -3.35
N PHE A 27 8.12 14.75 -3.07
CA PHE A 27 8.38 15.79 -4.06
C PHE A 27 9.58 16.64 -3.63
N GLU A 28 10.26 17.24 -4.60
CA GLU A 28 11.45 18.05 -4.39
C GLU A 28 11.53 19.23 -5.36
N ALA A 29 12.48 20.13 -5.09
CA ALA A 29 12.82 21.23 -5.97
C ALA A 29 14.32 21.52 -5.88
N ASP A 30 14.95 21.79 -7.01
CA ASP A 30 16.32 22.28 -7.05
C ASP A 30 16.36 23.72 -6.54
N VAL A 31 17.07 23.93 -5.43
CA VAL A 31 17.23 25.23 -4.77
C VAL A 31 18.62 25.84 -4.98
N THR A 32 19.46 25.25 -5.84
CA THR A 32 20.87 25.65 -6.05
C THR A 32 21.01 27.14 -6.35
N ASP A 33 20.15 27.68 -7.21
CA ASP A 33 20.18 29.10 -7.60
C ASP A 33 19.39 30.01 -6.65
N HIS A 34 18.79 29.45 -5.60
CA HIS A 34 17.94 30.15 -4.63
C HIS A 34 18.58 30.31 -3.26
N VAL A 35 19.73 29.65 -3.01
CA VAL A 35 20.46 29.73 -1.73
C VAL A 35 21.94 29.98 -1.94
N THR A 36 22.58 30.66 -1.00
CA THR A 36 24.04 30.82 -0.97
C THR A 36 24.66 29.85 0.03
N PRO A 37 25.63 29.00 -0.36
CA PRO A 37 26.32 28.11 0.57
C PRO A 37 26.94 28.88 1.75
N GLY A 38 26.60 28.47 2.97
CA GLY A 38 27.06 29.08 4.21
C GLY A 38 26.20 30.24 4.72
N GLU A 39 25.19 30.67 3.98
CA GLU A 39 24.22 31.68 4.42
C GLU A 39 22.90 31.03 4.88
N PRO A 40 22.20 31.59 5.88
CA PRO A 40 20.89 31.12 6.27
C PRO A 40 19.84 31.47 5.22
N ALA A 41 18.93 30.53 4.93
CA ALA A 41 17.74 30.75 4.10
C ALA A 41 16.48 30.34 4.88
N ARG A 42 15.36 31.04 4.65
CA ARG A 42 14.07 30.69 5.28
C ARG A 42 13.28 29.77 4.36
N ILE A 43 12.98 28.55 4.82
CA ILE A 43 12.06 27.66 4.14
C ILE A 43 10.66 27.82 4.73
N THR A 44 9.69 28.17 3.90
CA THR A 44 8.26 28.24 4.29
C THR A 44 7.49 27.19 3.51
N VAL A 45 6.63 26.45 4.20
CA VAL A 45 5.79 25.41 3.59
C VAL A 45 4.35 25.64 4.01
N VAL A 46 3.46 25.76 3.03
CA VAL A 46 2.02 25.86 3.26
C VAL A 46 1.41 24.54 2.88
N VAL A 47 0.90 23.80 3.88
CA VAL A 47 0.22 22.53 3.69
C VAL A 47 -1.29 22.72 3.80
N ASN A 48 -2.04 22.25 2.80
CA ASN A 48 -3.50 22.32 2.75
C ASN A 48 -4.10 20.92 2.95
N ASN A 49 -5.11 20.82 3.82
CA ASN A 49 -5.74 19.57 4.22
C ASN A 49 -7.14 19.34 3.61
N GLU A 50 -7.56 20.20 2.69
CA GLU A 50 -8.89 20.16 2.10
C GLU A 50 -8.97 19.08 1.03
N LEU A 51 -9.95 18.19 1.14
CA LEU A 51 -10.25 17.18 0.14
C LEU A 51 -11.43 17.64 -0.71
N THR A 52 -11.31 17.49 -2.02
CA THR A 52 -12.31 17.82 -3.03
C THR A 52 -12.68 16.55 -3.81
N TRP A 53 -13.64 16.62 -4.73
CA TRP A 53 -13.94 15.48 -5.60
C TRP A 53 -12.77 15.10 -6.51
N GLU A 54 -11.88 16.06 -6.79
CA GLU A 54 -10.73 15.89 -7.67
C GLU A 54 -9.49 15.37 -6.93
N SER A 55 -9.44 15.48 -5.59
CA SER A 55 -8.30 15.01 -4.81
C SER A 55 -8.31 13.48 -4.65
N ILE A 56 -7.13 12.93 -4.35
CA ILE A 56 -6.96 11.51 -4.00
C ILE A 56 -6.38 11.47 -2.57
N PRO A 57 -7.18 11.09 -1.55
CA PRO A 57 -8.58 10.63 -1.60
C PRO A 57 -9.60 11.76 -1.86
N PRO A 58 -10.82 11.44 -2.33
CA PRO A 58 -11.88 12.43 -2.54
C PRO A 58 -12.57 12.89 -1.24
N GLY A 59 -13.11 14.11 -1.27
CA GLY A 59 -13.94 14.68 -0.21
C GLY A 59 -14.69 15.94 -0.63
N VAL A 60 -15.37 16.58 0.33
CA VAL A 60 -16.12 17.82 0.10
C VAL A 60 -15.95 18.75 1.30
N VAL A 61 -15.57 20.00 1.05
CA VAL A 61 -15.59 21.07 2.05
C VAL A 61 -16.98 21.70 2.05
N ALA A 62 -17.58 21.84 3.24
CA ALA A 62 -18.87 22.50 3.42
C ALA A 62 -18.79 23.59 4.47
N ASP A 63 -19.53 24.68 4.25
CA ASP A 63 -19.72 25.70 5.28
C ASP A 63 -20.66 25.18 6.37
N THR A 64 -20.36 25.58 7.61
CA THR A 64 -21.18 25.27 8.78
C THR A 64 -22.12 26.44 9.09
N PRO A 65 -23.30 26.19 9.67
CA PRO A 65 -24.21 27.26 10.10
C PRO A 65 -23.60 28.26 11.10
N THR A 66 -22.48 27.90 11.74
CA THR A 66 -21.73 28.76 12.67
C THR A 66 -20.63 29.60 12.00
N GLY A 67 -20.51 29.56 10.67
CA GLY A 67 -19.54 30.35 9.91
C GLY A 67 -18.12 29.76 9.82
N GLY A 68 -17.93 28.51 10.26
CA GLY A 68 -16.71 27.74 10.03
C GLY A 68 -16.84 26.79 8.83
N ARG A 69 -15.78 26.05 8.50
CA ARG A 69 -15.78 25.01 7.46
C ARG A 69 -15.65 23.62 8.08
N THR A 70 -16.30 22.63 7.47
CA THR A 70 -16.15 21.21 7.81
C THR A 70 -15.66 20.43 6.59
N GLN A 71 -14.74 19.51 6.81
CA GLN A 71 -14.34 18.53 5.81
C GLN A 71 -15.25 17.30 5.93
N ASN A 72 -15.87 16.90 4.82
CA ASN A 72 -16.51 15.60 4.67
C ASN A 72 -15.67 14.73 3.73
N TYR A 73 -15.60 13.43 4.01
CA TYR A 73 -14.88 12.44 3.23
C TYR A 73 -15.55 11.08 3.40
N PHE A 74 -15.19 10.16 2.51
CA PHE A 74 -15.89 8.88 2.34
C PHE A 74 -15.03 7.67 2.74
N HIS A 75 -13.95 7.90 3.48
CA HIS A 75 -13.08 6.87 4.06
C HIS A 75 -13.18 6.86 5.60
N ASP A 76 -12.67 5.80 6.23
CA ASP A 76 -12.83 5.56 7.68
C ASP A 76 -11.80 6.29 8.54
N PHE A 77 -10.52 6.27 8.15
CA PHE A 77 -9.45 6.85 8.96
C PHE A 77 -9.57 8.36 9.10
N PHE A 78 -9.03 8.90 10.19
CA PHE A 78 -9.06 10.35 10.43
C PHE A 78 -8.15 11.10 9.45
N ASN A 79 -8.65 12.22 8.91
CA ASN A 79 -7.94 13.11 7.99
C ASN A 79 -6.82 13.93 8.68
N TYR A 80 -5.80 13.23 9.22
CA TYR A 80 -4.56 13.86 9.66
C TYR A 80 -3.87 14.53 8.46
N ALA A 81 -3.19 15.65 8.72
CA ALA A 81 -2.54 16.47 7.70
C ALA A 81 -1.29 17.13 8.28
N GLY A 82 -0.43 17.63 7.38
CA GLY A 82 0.84 18.25 7.72
C GLY A 82 2.03 17.52 7.08
N LEU A 83 3.23 17.78 7.61
CA LEU A 83 4.45 17.10 7.20
C LEU A 83 4.55 15.78 7.98
N HIS A 84 4.11 14.69 7.36
CA HIS A 84 4.07 13.37 8.03
C HIS A 84 5.39 12.61 7.94
N ARG A 85 6.26 12.96 6.99
CA ARG A 85 7.55 12.30 6.78
C ARG A 85 8.69 13.32 6.74
N SER A 86 9.90 12.80 6.65
CA SER A 86 11.12 13.58 6.74
C SER A 86 11.21 14.66 5.66
N VAL A 87 11.92 15.73 6.00
CA VAL A 87 12.24 16.83 5.09
C VAL A 87 13.75 16.90 4.98
N TRP A 88 14.26 16.74 3.76
CA TRP A 88 15.68 16.69 3.48
C TRP A 88 16.13 17.93 2.71
N LEU A 89 17.35 18.37 3.02
CA LEU A 89 18.18 19.14 2.10
C LEU A 89 19.35 18.23 1.75
N HIS A 90 19.48 17.91 0.46
CA HIS A 90 20.53 17.04 -0.05
C HIS A 90 21.26 17.72 -1.22
N THR A 91 22.38 17.17 -1.63
CA THR A 91 23.20 17.70 -2.72
C THR A 91 23.57 16.59 -3.68
N THR A 92 23.50 16.88 -4.97
CA THR A 92 24.04 16.02 -6.02
C THR A 92 25.15 16.75 -6.79
N PRO A 93 26.06 16.03 -7.46
CA PRO A 93 26.92 16.64 -8.45
C PRO A 93 26.11 17.19 -9.64
N ARG A 94 26.72 18.05 -10.48
CA ARG A 94 26.00 18.60 -11.65
C ARG A 94 25.60 17.54 -12.66
N GLU A 95 26.44 16.51 -12.83
CA GLU A 95 26.07 15.29 -13.54
C GLU A 95 25.77 14.23 -12.48
N HIS A 96 24.53 13.74 -12.42
CA HIS A 96 24.08 12.84 -11.37
C HIS A 96 23.03 11.85 -11.87
N ILE A 97 22.88 10.75 -11.15
CA ILE A 97 21.86 9.74 -11.39
C ILE A 97 20.51 10.28 -10.93
N THR A 98 19.50 10.20 -11.79
CA THR A 98 18.14 10.71 -11.50
C THR A 98 17.13 9.60 -11.26
N ALA A 99 17.36 8.41 -11.82
CA ALA A 99 16.53 7.23 -11.56
C ALA A 99 17.30 5.95 -11.85
N ILE A 100 16.94 4.89 -11.12
CA ILE A 100 17.36 3.52 -11.43
C ILE A 100 16.10 2.67 -11.51
N THR A 101 16.01 1.87 -12.56
CA THR A 101 14.95 0.89 -12.76
C THR A 101 15.57 -0.50 -12.73
N VAL A 102 14.98 -1.41 -11.94
CA VAL A 102 15.41 -2.81 -11.86
C VAL A 102 14.23 -3.76 -12.10
N ASP A 103 14.41 -4.69 -13.03
CA ASP A 103 13.53 -5.84 -13.21
C ASP A 103 14.35 -7.13 -13.01
N THR A 104 13.80 -8.10 -12.28
CA THR A 104 14.52 -9.35 -11.96
C THR A 104 13.82 -10.58 -12.50
N GLY A 105 14.59 -11.64 -12.72
CA GLY A 105 14.11 -12.92 -13.26
C GLY A 105 14.91 -14.11 -12.75
N LEU A 106 14.34 -15.30 -12.85
CA LEU A 106 14.96 -16.57 -12.45
C LEU A 106 14.87 -17.59 -13.59
N ASP A 107 15.99 -18.25 -13.89
CA ASP A 107 16.09 -19.43 -14.77
C ASP A 107 16.90 -20.53 -14.06
N GLY A 108 16.20 -21.47 -13.43
CA GLY A 108 16.81 -22.44 -12.53
C GLY A 108 17.54 -21.75 -11.37
N ALA A 109 18.84 -22.02 -11.23
CA ALA A 109 19.69 -21.40 -10.21
C ALA A 109 20.31 -20.06 -10.67
N THR A 110 20.00 -19.58 -11.88
CA THR A 110 20.57 -18.35 -12.42
C THR A 110 19.58 -17.19 -12.25
N GLY A 111 20.03 -16.14 -11.57
CA GLY A 111 19.31 -14.88 -11.45
C GLY A 111 19.66 -13.93 -12.58
N THR A 112 18.70 -13.11 -12.99
CA THR A 112 18.92 -12.01 -13.94
C THR A 112 18.45 -10.70 -13.34
N VAL A 113 19.22 -9.65 -13.56
CA VAL A 113 18.94 -8.28 -13.11
C VAL A 113 19.06 -7.37 -14.32
N ARG A 114 17.91 -6.99 -14.90
CA ARG A 114 17.84 -6.00 -15.97
C ARG A 114 17.79 -4.62 -15.31
N TYR A 115 18.65 -3.71 -15.77
CA TYR A 115 18.71 -2.37 -15.22
C TYR A 115 18.58 -1.32 -16.31
N ALA A 116 18.06 -0.16 -15.93
CA ALA A 116 18.15 1.10 -16.67
C ALA A 116 18.50 2.23 -15.69
N VAL A 117 19.48 3.05 -16.04
CA VAL A 117 19.96 4.21 -15.28
C VAL A 117 19.66 5.47 -16.07
N GLU A 118 18.90 6.38 -15.46
CA GLU A 118 18.69 7.72 -15.99
C GLU A 118 19.64 8.70 -15.30
N GLN A 119 20.16 9.66 -16.04
CA GLN A 119 21.13 10.63 -15.54
C GLN A 119 20.91 12.03 -16.11
N ALA A 120 21.27 13.03 -15.32
CA ALA A 120 21.59 14.36 -15.81
C ALA A 120 23.06 14.40 -16.24
N GLY A 121 23.36 14.80 -17.48
CA GLY A 121 24.72 14.87 -18.01
C GLY A 121 25.07 13.78 -19.01
N THR A 122 26.35 13.66 -19.34
CA THR A 122 26.88 12.78 -20.41
C THR A 122 28.00 11.85 -19.95
N ALA A 123 28.34 11.85 -18.66
CA ALA A 123 29.25 10.89 -18.04
C ALA A 123 28.88 9.44 -18.39
N ALA A 124 29.89 8.57 -18.46
CA ALA A 124 29.69 7.16 -18.79
C ALA A 124 29.13 6.41 -17.58
N VAL A 125 28.15 5.53 -17.80
CA VAL A 125 27.56 4.71 -16.75
C VAL A 125 28.31 3.39 -16.63
N ARG A 126 28.67 3.02 -15.39
CA ARG A 126 29.09 1.68 -15.02
C ARG A 126 28.21 1.15 -13.90
N VAL A 127 27.77 -0.09 -14.01
CA VAL A 127 26.97 -0.78 -12.98
C VAL A 127 27.73 -1.97 -12.43
N VAL A 128 27.73 -2.12 -11.11
CA VAL A 128 28.34 -3.23 -10.39
C VAL A 128 27.32 -3.81 -9.42
N LEU A 129 27.10 -5.12 -9.46
CA LEU A 129 26.23 -5.82 -8.52
C LEU A 129 27.09 -6.57 -7.50
N ARG A 130 26.81 -6.35 -6.22
CA ARG A 130 27.52 -6.98 -5.09
C ARG A 130 26.60 -7.87 -4.28
N ASP A 131 27.13 -8.99 -3.81
CA ASP A 131 26.45 -9.82 -2.82
C ASP A 131 26.50 -9.20 -1.41
N ALA A 132 25.82 -9.82 -0.44
CA ALA A 132 25.77 -9.33 0.94
C ALA A 132 27.14 -9.32 1.66
N ALA A 133 28.15 -10.01 1.11
CA ALA A 133 29.53 -9.98 1.61
C ALA A 133 30.38 -8.88 0.93
N GLY A 134 29.82 -8.13 -0.01
CA GLY A 134 30.49 -7.07 -0.79
C GLY A 134 31.25 -7.58 -2.02
N THR A 135 31.14 -8.87 -2.35
CA THR A 135 31.79 -9.47 -3.51
C THR A 135 31.08 -9.04 -4.79
N GLU A 136 31.84 -8.56 -5.77
CA GLU A 136 31.30 -8.29 -7.11
C GLU A 136 30.90 -9.60 -7.79
N VAL A 137 29.60 -9.77 -8.07
CA VAL A 137 29.05 -10.97 -8.73
C VAL A 137 28.74 -10.73 -10.20
N ALA A 138 28.50 -9.48 -10.60
CA ALA A 138 28.30 -9.09 -11.99
C ALA A 138 28.60 -7.60 -12.18
N SER A 139 28.94 -7.21 -13.41
CA SER A 139 29.10 -5.81 -13.79
C SER A 139 28.80 -5.60 -15.27
N ALA A 140 28.46 -4.36 -15.64
CA ALA A 140 28.23 -3.95 -17.02
C ALA A 140 28.55 -2.47 -17.22
N GLU A 141 28.80 -2.10 -18.47
CA GLU A 141 28.99 -0.73 -18.92
C GLU A 141 27.74 -0.28 -19.71
N GLY A 142 27.42 1.00 -19.63
CA GLY A 142 26.26 1.61 -20.29
C GLY A 142 25.04 1.74 -19.38
N ALA A 143 24.15 2.66 -19.77
CA ALA A 143 22.97 3.05 -19.00
C ALA A 143 21.89 1.96 -18.93
N GLU A 144 21.91 0.98 -19.84
CA GLU A 144 20.97 -0.15 -19.84
C GLU A 144 21.75 -1.45 -20.00
N GLY A 145 21.31 -2.51 -19.32
CA GLY A 145 21.97 -3.79 -19.40
C GLY A 145 21.22 -4.93 -18.72
N LEU A 146 21.80 -6.13 -18.85
CA LEU A 146 21.35 -7.35 -18.20
C LEU A 146 22.52 -7.98 -17.48
N LEU A 147 22.46 -8.04 -16.15
CA LEU A 147 23.40 -8.76 -15.32
C LEU A 147 22.88 -10.18 -15.09
N THR A 148 23.79 -11.15 -15.05
CA THR A 148 23.50 -12.55 -14.78
C THR A 148 24.27 -12.99 -13.55
N VAL A 149 23.58 -13.61 -12.60
CA VAL A 149 24.14 -14.08 -11.33
C VAL A 149 23.97 -15.61 -11.27
N PRO A 150 25.03 -16.38 -11.59
CA PRO A 150 25.04 -17.81 -11.36
C PRO A 150 24.88 -18.12 -9.86
N ASP A 151 24.19 -19.21 -9.54
CA ASP A 151 23.93 -19.65 -8.17
C ASP A 151 23.35 -18.51 -7.30
N VAL A 152 22.34 -17.84 -7.83
CA VAL A 152 21.70 -16.69 -7.17
C VAL A 152 21.10 -17.11 -5.82
N HIS A 153 21.23 -16.23 -4.83
CA HIS A 153 20.42 -16.29 -3.61
C HIS A 153 19.18 -15.43 -3.85
N PRO A 154 18.03 -16.03 -4.18
CA PRO A 154 16.83 -15.25 -4.48
C PRO A 154 16.29 -14.60 -3.20
N TRP A 155 15.72 -13.41 -3.33
CA TRP A 155 14.86 -12.88 -2.29
C TRP A 155 13.62 -13.79 -2.19
N ALA A 156 13.24 -14.17 -0.97
CA ALA A 156 12.05 -14.99 -0.74
C ALA A 156 11.29 -14.53 0.49
N PRO A 157 9.99 -14.81 0.61
CA PRO A 157 9.25 -14.55 1.84
C PRO A 157 9.90 -15.25 3.04
N GLY A 158 10.24 -14.47 4.07
CA GLY A 158 11.00 -14.92 5.25
C GLY A 158 12.53 -14.97 5.09
N ASP A 159 13.06 -14.73 3.88
CA ASP A 159 14.49 -14.63 3.59
C ASP A 159 14.77 -13.39 2.72
N GLY A 160 14.95 -12.25 3.40
CA GLY A 160 15.14 -10.94 2.79
C GLY A 160 16.54 -10.72 2.19
N TYR A 161 17.05 -11.67 1.41
CA TYR A 161 18.38 -11.53 0.80
C TYR A 161 18.40 -10.41 -0.24
N LEU A 162 19.35 -9.47 -0.07
CA LEU A 162 19.51 -8.32 -0.95
C LEU A 162 20.94 -8.27 -1.49
N TYR A 163 21.05 -8.12 -2.80
CA TYR A 163 22.25 -7.63 -3.46
C TYR A 163 22.27 -6.10 -3.43
N GLU A 164 23.43 -5.51 -3.69
CA GLU A 164 23.60 -4.06 -3.84
C GLU A 164 24.03 -3.74 -5.28
N LEU A 165 23.17 -3.06 -6.02
CA LEU A 165 23.48 -2.53 -7.35
C LEU A 165 24.06 -1.12 -7.19
N GLU A 166 25.35 -1.00 -7.46
CA GLU A 166 26.08 0.27 -7.45
C GLU A 166 26.14 0.82 -8.88
N ALA A 167 25.37 1.86 -9.15
CA ALA A 167 25.45 2.63 -10.38
C ALA A 167 26.44 3.78 -10.21
N ARG A 168 27.36 3.94 -11.16
CA ARG A 168 28.44 4.93 -11.14
C ARG A 168 28.45 5.75 -12.42
N LEU A 169 28.59 7.06 -12.29
CA LEU A 169 28.90 7.96 -13.40
C LEU A 169 30.40 8.23 -13.42
N LEU A 170 31.04 8.03 -14.57
CA LEU A 170 32.48 8.18 -14.77
C LEU A 170 32.77 9.28 -15.80
N ASP A 171 33.72 10.16 -15.51
CA ASP A 171 34.19 11.17 -16.46
C ASP A 171 35.06 10.56 -17.58
N ALA A 172 35.52 11.41 -18.51
CA ALA A 172 36.36 10.98 -19.63
C ALA A 172 37.73 10.41 -19.22
N ASP A 173 38.22 10.76 -18.02
CA ASP A 173 39.47 10.26 -17.45
C ASP A 173 39.26 9.01 -16.58
N GLY A 174 38.00 8.57 -16.43
CA GLY A 174 37.60 7.39 -15.64
C GLY A 174 37.43 7.66 -14.15
N ASN A 175 37.34 8.92 -13.71
CA ASN A 175 37.09 9.27 -12.31
C ASN A 175 35.59 9.20 -12.00
N LEU A 176 35.28 8.81 -10.75
CA LEU A 176 33.90 8.81 -10.25
C LEU A 176 33.37 10.25 -10.13
N VAL A 177 32.26 10.52 -10.81
CA VAL A 177 31.52 11.79 -10.75
C VAL A 177 30.37 11.69 -9.75
N ASP A 178 29.58 10.62 -9.86
CA ASP A 178 28.44 10.33 -9.00
C ASP A 178 28.28 8.83 -8.80
N GLY A 179 27.62 8.42 -7.71
CA GLY A 179 27.35 7.03 -7.43
C GLY A 179 26.13 6.84 -6.53
N TYR A 180 25.33 5.83 -6.85
CA TYR A 180 24.11 5.50 -6.10
C TYR A 180 24.04 4.00 -5.83
N LEU A 181 23.59 3.63 -4.63
CA LEU A 181 23.43 2.25 -4.18
C LEU A 181 21.95 1.89 -4.16
N GLN A 182 21.55 0.93 -4.98
CA GLN A 182 20.19 0.40 -5.06
C GLN A 182 20.17 -1.04 -4.53
N PRO A 183 19.51 -1.30 -3.38
CA PRO A 183 19.24 -2.68 -2.96
C PRO A 183 18.40 -3.42 -4.00
N VAL A 184 18.72 -4.69 -4.26
CA VAL A 184 18.03 -5.54 -5.24
C VAL A 184 17.78 -6.92 -4.64
N GLY A 185 16.52 -7.30 -4.49
CA GLY A 185 16.11 -8.68 -4.25
C GLY A 185 15.74 -9.36 -5.56
N VAL A 186 16.45 -10.42 -5.94
CA VAL A 186 16.15 -11.17 -7.16
C VAL A 186 14.97 -12.11 -6.89
N ARG A 187 13.81 -11.84 -7.50
CA ARG A 187 12.59 -12.64 -7.30
C ARG A 187 11.58 -12.49 -8.43
N THR A 188 10.80 -13.53 -8.70
CA THR A 188 9.68 -13.47 -9.66
C THR A 188 8.33 -13.52 -8.95
N VAL A 189 7.33 -12.89 -9.56
CA VAL A 189 5.92 -12.98 -9.14
C VAL A 189 5.09 -13.40 -10.36
N GLU A 190 4.22 -14.39 -10.19
CA GLU A 190 3.35 -14.91 -11.25
C GLU A 190 1.98 -15.26 -10.68
N ILE A 191 0.92 -15.05 -11.47
CA ILE A 191 -0.38 -15.67 -11.22
C ILE A 191 -0.58 -16.78 -12.24
N ARG A 192 -0.88 -17.99 -11.75
CA ARG A 192 -1.15 -19.17 -12.60
C ARG A 192 -2.47 -19.81 -12.18
N GLY A 193 -3.50 -19.64 -12.99
CA GLY A 193 -4.85 -20.09 -12.63
C GLY A 193 -5.31 -19.38 -11.35
N THR A 194 -5.58 -20.15 -10.30
CA THR A 194 -5.98 -19.64 -8.98
C THR A 194 -4.84 -19.52 -7.98
N GLU A 195 -3.59 -19.74 -8.41
CA GLU A 195 -2.40 -19.66 -7.55
C GLU A 195 -1.71 -18.30 -7.69
N PHE A 196 -1.19 -17.78 -6.57
CA PHE A 196 -0.23 -16.69 -6.54
C PHE A 196 1.15 -17.31 -6.25
N LEU A 197 2.13 -17.05 -7.11
CA LEU A 197 3.44 -17.67 -7.04
C LEU A 197 4.52 -16.62 -6.76
N VAL A 198 5.45 -16.94 -5.85
CA VAL A 198 6.70 -16.21 -5.66
C VAL A 198 7.84 -17.19 -5.95
N ASN A 199 8.74 -16.84 -6.87
CA ASN A 199 9.83 -17.72 -7.32
C ASN A 199 9.35 -19.09 -7.84
N GLY A 200 8.15 -19.13 -8.43
CA GLY A 200 7.53 -20.36 -8.96
C GLY A 200 6.84 -21.23 -7.92
N GLU A 201 6.88 -20.86 -6.63
CA GLU A 201 6.26 -21.61 -5.52
C GLU A 201 4.95 -20.93 -5.06
N PRO A 202 3.88 -21.68 -4.76
CA PRO A 202 2.63 -21.13 -4.22
C PRO A 202 2.84 -20.36 -2.92
N PHE A 203 2.29 -19.14 -2.89
CA PHE A 203 2.36 -18.25 -1.74
C PHE A 203 0.97 -17.99 -1.15
N TYR A 204 0.85 -18.14 0.17
CA TYR A 204 -0.36 -17.81 0.92
C TYR A 204 -0.13 -16.57 1.81
N PHE A 205 -0.88 -15.50 1.58
CA PHE A 205 -0.78 -14.25 2.35
C PHE A 205 -1.40 -14.43 3.74
N ARG A 206 -0.62 -14.15 4.80
CA ARG A 206 -1.07 -14.09 6.20
C ARG A 206 -0.67 -12.74 6.76
N GLY A 207 -1.64 -11.94 7.14
CA GLY A 207 -1.32 -10.55 7.46
C GLY A 207 -2.48 -9.66 7.80
N PHE A 208 -2.28 -8.38 7.50
CA PHE A 208 -3.19 -7.32 7.88
C PHE A 208 -3.28 -6.24 6.82
N GLY A 209 -4.45 -5.61 6.72
CA GLY A 209 -4.49 -4.19 6.40
C GLY A 209 -3.95 -3.42 7.60
N LYS A 210 -3.00 -2.51 7.38
CA LYS A 210 -2.40 -1.66 8.44
C LYS A 210 -2.89 -0.21 8.33
N HIS A 211 -2.45 0.65 9.25
CA HIS A 211 -2.47 2.11 9.08
C HIS A 211 -1.19 2.72 9.67
N GLU A 212 -0.63 3.74 9.01
CA GLU A 212 0.25 4.70 9.67
C GLU A 212 -0.59 5.53 10.66
N ASP A 213 -0.74 5.03 11.88
CA ASP A 213 -1.53 5.66 12.93
C ASP A 213 -0.91 5.41 14.32
N ALA A 214 -0.72 6.51 15.04
CA ALA A 214 -0.21 6.56 16.40
C ALA A 214 -0.97 7.59 17.25
N ILE A 215 -0.91 7.41 18.57
CA ILE A 215 -1.75 8.12 19.54
C ILE A 215 -1.63 9.65 19.45
N ILE A 216 -0.40 10.17 19.36
CA ILE A 216 -0.13 11.63 19.42
C ILE A 216 0.24 12.19 18.05
N ARG A 217 1.15 11.51 17.33
CA ARG A 217 1.72 11.99 16.06
C ARG A 217 0.83 11.73 14.83
N GLY A 218 -0.33 11.10 15.02
CA GLY A 218 -1.25 10.76 13.92
C GLY A 218 -0.57 9.85 12.91
N LYS A 219 -0.41 10.34 11.68
CA LYS A 219 0.22 9.66 10.54
C LYS A 219 1.74 9.85 10.44
N GLY A 220 2.36 10.61 11.35
CA GLY A 220 3.81 10.83 11.30
C GLY A 220 4.60 9.54 11.44
N HIS A 221 5.59 9.31 10.56
CA HIS A 221 6.47 8.14 10.63
C HIS A 221 7.23 8.07 11.99
N ASP A 222 7.48 6.86 12.47
CA ASP A 222 8.14 6.59 13.75
C ASP A 222 8.88 5.24 13.68
N ASP A 223 10.21 5.28 13.62
CA ASP A 223 11.08 4.10 13.51
C ASP A 223 10.82 3.07 14.62
N ALA A 224 10.58 3.53 15.86
CA ALA A 224 10.36 2.63 16.98
C ALA A 224 9.02 1.89 16.85
N LEU A 225 7.99 2.60 16.36
CA LEU A 225 6.71 1.99 16.09
C LEU A 225 6.78 1.04 14.90
N MET A 226 7.52 1.40 13.84
CA MET A 226 7.75 0.53 12.69
C MET A 226 8.40 -0.78 13.15
N VAL A 227 9.55 -0.72 13.80
CA VAL A 227 10.24 -1.93 14.29
C VAL A 227 9.34 -2.74 15.20
N HIS A 228 8.65 -2.10 16.17
CA HIS A 228 7.76 -2.83 17.07
C HIS A 228 6.59 -3.52 16.36
N ASP A 229 6.01 -2.87 15.36
CA ASP A 229 4.93 -3.43 14.57
C ASP A 229 5.40 -4.66 13.76
N PHE A 230 6.61 -4.62 13.20
CA PHE A 230 7.20 -5.77 12.50
C PHE A 230 7.55 -6.91 13.45
N GLU A 231 8.06 -6.63 14.64
CA GLU A 231 8.31 -7.65 15.67
C GLU A 231 7.00 -8.33 16.11
N LEU A 232 5.89 -7.57 16.22
CA LEU A 232 4.58 -8.14 16.50
C LEU A 232 4.04 -8.97 15.33
N MET A 233 4.27 -8.52 14.09
CA MET A 233 3.94 -9.27 12.88
C MET A 233 4.73 -10.58 12.78
N ASP A 234 6.04 -10.57 13.05
CA ASP A 234 6.78 -11.83 13.19
C ASP A 234 6.14 -12.65 14.30
N TRP A 235 6.07 -12.14 15.55
CA TRP A 235 5.58 -12.88 16.71
C TRP A 235 4.25 -13.63 16.45
N ILE A 236 3.30 -12.97 15.76
CA ILE A 236 1.99 -13.55 15.41
C ILE A 236 2.05 -14.51 14.21
N GLY A 237 3.10 -14.46 13.38
CA GLY A 237 3.30 -15.33 12.22
C GLY A 237 2.80 -14.73 10.90
N ALA A 238 2.67 -13.41 10.82
CA ALA A 238 2.35 -12.72 9.58
C ALA A 238 3.55 -12.73 8.63
N ASN A 239 3.29 -12.94 7.34
CA ASN A 239 4.30 -12.89 6.28
C ASN A 239 4.02 -11.75 5.28
N SER A 240 2.94 -10.98 5.48
CA SER A 240 2.54 -9.93 4.56
C SER A 240 1.69 -8.83 5.21
N PHE A 241 1.56 -7.69 4.54
CA PHE A 241 0.58 -6.66 4.86
C PHE A 241 0.19 -5.84 3.62
N ARG A 242 -0.91 -5.07 3.73
CA ARG A 242 -1.34 -4.08 2.72
C ARG A 242 -1.18 -2.65 3.25
N THR A 243 -0.62 -1.74 2.47
CA THR A 243 -0.41 -0.31 2.80
C THR A 243 -1.74 0.47 2.80
N SER A 244 -2.66 0.08 3.68
CA SER A 244 -4.02 0.64 3.70
C SER A 244 -3.99 2.06 4.31
N HIS A 245 -4.55 3.10 3.69
CA HIS A 245 -5.13 3.18 2.34
C HIS A 245 -4.40 4.25 1.53
N TYR A 246 -3.08 4.15 1.52
CA TYR A 246 -2.16 5.13 0.97
C TYR A 246 -0.74 4.57 1.01
N PRO A 247 0.15 5.00 0.10
CA PRO A 247 1.55 4.59 0.14
C PRO A 247 2.16 4.91 1.49
N TYR A 248 2.90 3.97 2.10
CA TYR A 248 3.56 4.18 3.40
C TYR A 248 4.91 4.88 3.23
N ALA A 249 5.56 5.23 4.34
CA ALA A 249 6.92 5.73 4.33
C ALA A 249 7.86 4.72 3.67
N GLU A 250 8.82 5.20 2.88
CA GLU A 250 9.73 4.35 2.09
C GLU A 250 10.54 3.43 3.02
N GLU A 251 10.90 3.94 4.21
CA GLU A 251 11.57 3.19 5.27
C GLU A 251 10.84 1.89 5.67
N VAL A 252 9.50 1.86 5.54
CA VAL A 252 8.69 0.67 5.82
C VAL A 252 8.89 -0.41 4.76
N LEU A 253 8.95 -0.03 3.48
CA LEU A 253 9.20 -0.96 2.37
C LEU A 253 10.65 -1.45 2.39
N ASP A 254 11.56 -0.53 2.67
CA ASP A 254 12.97 -0.78 2.92
C ASP A 254 13.19 -1.81 4.05
N TYR A 255 12.39 -1.71 5.12
CA TYR A 255 12.43 -2.67 6.22
C TYR A 255 11.77 -4.00 5.82
N ALA A 256 10.67 -3.98 5.07
CA ALA A 256 10.01 -5.18 4.56
C ALA A 256 10.93 -6.00 3.63
N ASP A 257 11.69 -5.33 2.77
CA ASP A 257 12.67 -5.96 1.87
C ASP A 257 13.70 -6.75 2.67
N ARG A 258 14.34 -6.10 3.65
CA ARG A 258 15.39 -6.70 4.49
C ARG A 258 14.91 -7.88 5.33
N HIS A 259 13.62 -7.94 5.65
CA HIS A 259 13.03 -8.98 6.50
C HIS A 259 12.20 -10.01 5.72
N GLY A 260 12.15 -9.92 4.39
CA GLY A 260 11.40 -10.86 3.57
C GLY A 260 9.89 -10.81 3.82
N ILE A 261 9.34 -9.63 4.12
CA ILE A 261 7.89 -9.43 4.32
C ILE A 261 7.26 -9.00 3.00
N VAL A 262 6.14 -9.63 2.63
CA VAL A 262 5.44 -9.34 1.37
C VAL A 262 4.46 -8.17 1.52
N VAL A 263 4.43 -7.29 0.54
CA VAL A 263 3.60 -6.07 0.58
C VAL A 263 2.65 -6.02 -0.63
N ILE A 264 1.38 -5.76 -0.33
CA ILE A 264 0.40 -5.26 -1.30
C ILE A 264 0.40 -3.75 -1.19
N ASP A 265 0.82 -3.07 -2.26
CA ASP A 265 1.06 -1.63 -2.20
C ASP A 265 -0.08 -0.83 -2.85
N GLU A 266 -0.70 0.06 -2.09
CA GLU A 266 -1.99 0.68 -2.38
C GLU A 266 -1.88 2.19 -2.56
N THR A 267 -2.53 2.71 -3.60
CA THR A 267 -2.65 4.17 -3.79
C THR A 267 -3.55 4.80 -2.72
N ALA A 268 -3.58 6.13 -2.65
CA ALA A 268 -4.49 6.84 -1.74
C ALA A 268 -5.96 6.91 -2.20
N ALA A 269 -6.34 6.15 -3.23
CA ALA A 269 -7.67 6.18 -3.84
C ALA A 269 -8.69 5.33 -3.07
N VAL A 270 -9.23 5.91 -2.00
CA VAL A 270 -10.26 5.31 -1.14
C VAL A 270 -11.43 6.26 -0.94
N GLY A 271 -12.65 5.72 -0.83
CA GLY A 271 -13.86 6.52 -0.69
C GLY A 271 -14.41 7.03 -2.03
N MET A 272 -14.04 6.39 -3.13
CA MET A 272 -14.61 6.61 -4.47
C MET A 272 -15.98 5.94 -4.59
N ASN A 273 -16.85 6.24 -3.64
CA ASN A 273 -18.14 5.61 -3.48
C ASN A 273 -19.07 6.57 -2.73
N VAL A 274 -19.93 7.28 -3.46
CA VAL A 274 -20.81 8.30 -2.86
C VAL A 274 -21.96 7.69 -2.05
N ARG A 275 -22.16 6.37 -2.16
CA ARG A 275 -23.14 5.57 -1.42
C ARG A 275 -22.57 5.01 -0.11
N PHE A 276 -21.27 5.19 0.13
CA PHE A 276 -20.67 4.83 1.40
C PHE A 276 -21.10 5.84 2.48
N THR A 277 -22.10 5.47 3.27
CA THR A 277 -22.82 6.37 4.17
C THR A 277 -22.32 6.35 5.61
N MET A 278 -21.21 5.65 5.93
CA MET A 278 -20.72 5.53 7.31
C MET A 278 -20.46 6.89 7.99
N HIS A 279 -20.25 7.96 7.20
CA HIS A 279 -19.93 9.30 7.70
C HIS A 279 -20.87 10.41 7.17
N GLY A 280 -22.05 10.05 6.67
CA GLY A 280 -23.08 10.98 6.18
C GLY A 280 -23.41 10.81 4.69
N ALA A 281 -24.49 11.45 4.24
CA ALA A 281 -24.89 11.45 2.84
C ALA A 281 -24.11 12.53 2.07
N SER A 282 -23.47 12.14 0.96
CA SER A 282 -22.88 13.07 -0.02
C SER A 282 -23.92 14.00 -0.67
N GLY A 283 -25.20 13.58 -0.67
CA GLY A 283 -26.26 14.19 -1.47
C GLY A 283 -26.13 13.89 -2.97
N ALA A 284 -25.07 13.19 -3.39
CA ALA A 284 -24.83 12.81 -4.78
C ALA A 284 -25.45 11.45 -5.09
N GLU A 285 -26.08 11.33 -6.26
CA GLU A 285 -26.75 10.09 -6.68
C GLU A 285 -25.83 9.15 -7.48
N ARG A 286 -24.80 9.70 -8.14
CA ARG A 286 -23.88 8.97 -9.02
C ARG A 286 -22.45 9.18 -8.57
N THR A 287 -21.69 8.08 -8.51
CA THR A 287 -20.28 8.10 -8.08
C THR A 287 -19.36 8.65 -9.18
N TYR A 288 -19.53 8.21 -10.42
CA TYR A 288 -18.72 8.68 -11.55
C TYR A 288 -19.56 9.62 -12.41
N SER A 289 -19.30 10.91 -12.28
CA SER A 289 -19.92 11.98 -13.06
C SER A 289 -19.00 13.20 -13.06
N GLU A 290 -19.32 14.20 -13.89
CA GLU A 290 -18.56 15.46 -13.94
C GLU A 290 -18.61 16.22 -12.60
N ASP A 291 -19.70 16.09 -11.83
CA ASP A 291 -19.89 16.78 -10.55
C ASP A 291 -19.27 16.04 -9.34
N THR A 292 -18.79 14.82 -9.54
CA THR A 292 -18.22 13.94 -8.51
C THR A 292 -16.90 13.36 -9.00
N ILE A 293 -16.75 12.04 -9.09
CA ILE A 293 -15.54 11.39 -9.58
C ILE A 293 -15.47 11.53 -11.12
N SER A 294 -14.94 12.67 -11.56
CA SER A 294 -14.86 13.08 -12.96
C SER A 294 -13.58 12.61 -13.67
N SER A 295 -13.43 13.02 -14.93
CA SER A 295 -12.19 12.83 -15.69
C SER A 295 -10.98 13.56 -15.08
N VAL A 296 -11.19 14.64 -14.31
CA VAL A 296 -10.13 15.33 -13.57
C VAL A 296 -9.58 14.41 -12.48
N THR A 297 -10.48 13.81 -11.70
CA THR A 297 -10.16 12.83 -10.66
C THR A 297 -9.40 11.64 -11.25
N GLN A 298 -9.82 11.14 -12.42
CA GLN A 298 -9.11 10.05 -13.12
C GLN A 298 -7.66 10.43 -13.47
N ARG A 299 -7.41 11.66 -13.90
CA ARG A 299 -6.04 12.13 -14.19
C ARG A 299 -5.19 12.22 -12.92
N ASN A 300 -5.77 12.70 -11.81
CA ASN A 300 -5.08 12.77 -10.53
C ASN A 300 -4.81 11.37 -9.96
N HIS A 301 -5.72 10.43 -10.17
CA HIS A 301 -5.52 9.02 -9.81
C HIS A 301 -4.41 8.36 -10.67
N LEU A 302 -4.38 8.61 -11.98
CA LEU A 302 -3.27 8.18 -12.84
C LEU A 302 -1.93 8.77 -12.37
N GLN A 303 -1.92 10.02 -11.92
CA GLN A 303 -0.72 10.66 -11.37
C GLN A 303 -0.27 9.96 -10.07
N ALA A 304 -1.21 9.69 -9.14
CA ALA A 304 -0.91 8.95 -7.91
C ALA A 304 -0.35 7.54 -8.20
N ILE A 305 -0.84 6.84 -9.23
CA ILE A 305 -0.30 5.55 -9.68
C ILE A 305 1.13 5.71 -10.20
N ARG A 306 1.40 6.73 -11.02
CA ARG A 306 2.74 6.99 -11.55
C ARG A 306 3.75 7.26 -10.44
N GLU A 307 3.39 8.10 -9.47
CA GLU A 307 4.26 8.43 -8.35
C GLU A 307 4.52 7.22 -7.46
N LEU A 308 3.48 6.44 -7.13
CA LEU A 308 3.61 5.20 -6.38
C LEU A 308 4.59 4.22 -7.05
N ILE A 309 4.35 3.90 -8.32
CA ILE A 309 5.18 2.92 -9.04
C ILE A 309 6.60 3.45 -9.28
N ALA A 310 6.75 4.73 -9.62
CA ALA A 310 8.08 5.32 -9.82
C ALA A 310 8.93 5.22 -8.55
N ARG A 311 8.32 5.42 -7.38
CA ARG A 311 8.97 5.31 -6.07
C ARG A 311 9.28 3.85 -5.72
N ASP A 312 8.28 2.97 -5.82
CA ASP A 312 8.34 1.67 -5.12
C ASP A 312 8.67 0.47 -6.00
N ARG A 313 8.79 0.65 -7.33
CA ARG A 313 8.99 -0.47 -8.28
C ARG A 313 10.20 -1.36 -8.01
N ASN A 314 11.23 -0.85 -7.34
CA ASN A 314 12.47 -1.59 -7.09
C ASN A 314 12.40 -2.43 -5.81
N HIS A 315 11.39 -2.25 -4.95
CA HIS A 315 11.25 -3.03 -3.72
C HIS A 315 10.86 -4.49 -4.05
N PRO A 316 11.68 -5.51 -3.71
CA PRO A 316 11.31 -6.91 -3.85
C PRO A 316 10.10 -7.28 -2.97
N SER A 317 9.90 -6.61 -1.82
CA SER A 317 8.77 -6.85 -0.92
C SER A 317 7.43 -6.55 -1.55
N VAL A 318 7.34 -5.53 -2.42
CA VAL A 318 6.11 -5.19 -3.14
C VAL A 318 5.85 -6.27 -4.18
N VAL A 319 4.71 -6.96 -4.11
CA VAL A 319 4.37 -8.06 -5.05
C VAL A 319 3.07 -7.82 -5.81
N LEU A 320 2.28 -6.82 -5.43
CA LEU A 320 0.95 -6.57 -5.99
C LEU A 320 0.60 -5.10 -5.84
N TRP A 321 0.20 -4.46 -6.93
CA TRP A 321 -0.29 -3.09 -6.92
C TRP A 321 -1.81 -3.06 -6.69
N CYS A 322 -2.27 -2.26 -5.73
CA CYS A 322 -3.67 -2.01 -5.45
C CYS A 322 -4.07 -0.60 -5.91
N VAL A 323 -4.88 -0.50 -6.96
CA VAL A 323 -5.23 0.80 -7.54
C VAL A 323 -6.23 1.58 -6.70
N ALA A 324 -7.11 0.92 -5.94
CA ALA A 324 -8.14 1.60 -5.15
C ALA A 324 -8.73 0.70 -4.07
N ASN A 325 -9.27 1.32 -3.02
CA ASN A 325 -10.02 0.61 -1.98
C ASN A 325 -11.51 0.98 -1.97
N GLU A 326 -12.34 -0.06 -2.07
CA GLU A 326 -13.80 -0.03 -1.99
C GLU A 326 -14.47 1.07 -2.87
N PRO A 327 -14.11 1.16 -4.17
CA PRO A 327 -14.84 2.04 -5.06
C PRO A 327 -16.27 1.53 -5.29
N ASP A 328 -17.16 2.35 -5.85
CA ASP A 328 -18.45 1.88 -6.36
C ASP A 328 -18.19 1.07 -7.64
N ALA A 329 -18.10 -0.26 -7.53
CA ALA A 329 -17.71 -1.13 -8.64
C ALA A 329 -18.90 -1.80 -9.34
N SER A 330 -20.14 -1.51 -8.93
CA SER A 330 -21.36 -2.11 -9.48
C SER A 330 -22.16 -1.19 -10.42
N VAL A 331 -21.57 -0.07 -10.85
CA VAL A 331 -22.21 0.90 -11.76
C VAL A 331 -21.59 0.86 -13.16
N PRO A 332 -22.37 1.06 -14.24
CA PRO A 332 -21.91 0.86 -15.61
C PRO A 332 -20.80 1.84 -16.05
N GLU A 333 -20.61 2.95 -15.35
CA GLU A 333 -19.55 3.92 -15.61
C GLU A 333 -18.18 3.49 -15.07
N ALA A 334 -18.16 2.62 -14.05
CA ALA A 334 -16.92 2.23 -13.37
C ALA A 334 -15.85 1.63 -14.30
N PRO A 335 -16.17 0.77 -15.30
CA PRO A 335 -15.16 0.24 -16.22
C PRO A 335 -14.47 1.35 -17.03
N GLY A 336 -15.20 2.40 -17.42
CA GLY A 336 -14.63 3.54 -18.14
C GLY A 336 -13.66 4.36 -17.28
N TYR A 337 -13.89 4.38 -15.96
CA TYR A 337 -12.98 4.98 -14.99
C TYR A 337 -11.74 4.11 -14.72
N PHE A 338 -11.92 2.81 -14.52
CA PHE A 338 -10.84 1.93 -14.06
C PHE A 338 -9.96 1.36 -15.18
N ALA A 339 -10.48 1.08 -16.38
CA ALA A 339 -9.69 0.43 -17.42
C ALA A 339 -8.37 1.18 -17.77
N PRO A 340 -8.35 2.53 -17.87
CA PRO A 340 -7.10 3.26 -18.07
C PRO A 340 -6.10 3.13 -16.91
N LEU A 341 -6.58 3.00 -15.66
CA LEU A 341 -5.73 2.86 -14.47
C LEU A 341 -5.00 1.51 -14.50
N PHE A 342 -5.74 0.42 -14.74
CA PHE A 342 -5.15 -0.92 -14.88
C PHE A 342 -4.18 -1.02 -16.05
N ALA A 343 -4.48 -0.36 -17.18
CA ALA A 343 -3.58 -0.31 -18.33
C ALA A 343 -2.29 0.46 -18.03
N GLU A 344 -2.37 1.57 -17.28
CA GLU A 344 -1.19 2.36 -16.91
C GLU A 344 -0.28 1.59 -15.94
N VAL A 345 -0.84 0.88 -14.93
CA VAL A 345 -0.02 0.03 -14.05
C VAL A 345 0.76 -1.00 -14.86
N ARG A 346 0.09 -1.76 -15.74
CA ARG A 346 0.76 -2.80 -16.55
C ARG A 346 1.79 -2.25 -17.53
N LYS A 347 1.65 -0.98 -17.92
CA LYS A 347 2.62 -0.28 -18.76
C LYS A 347 3.85 0.16 -17.96
N LEU A 348 3.63 0.67 -16.75
CA LEU A 348 4.70 1.16 -15.88
C LEU A 348 5.50 0.02 -15.24
N ASP A 349 4.81 -1.03 -14.81
CA ASP A 349 5.40 -2.21 -14.20
C ASP A 349 4.69 -3.50 -14.67
N PRO A 350 5.21 -4.18 -15.70
CA PRO A 350 4.68 -5.46 -16.15
C PRO A 350 5.13 -6.64 -15.29
N SER A 351 6.01 -6.44 -14.30
CA SER A 351 6.60 -7.52 -13.48
C SER A 351 5.72 -7.96 -12.30
N ARG A 352 4.66 -7.21 -12.01
CA ARG A 352 3.75 -7.47 -10.88
C ARG A 352 2.29 -7.48 -11.34
N PRO A 353 1.44 -8.32 -10.72
CA PRO A 353 0.00 -8.25 -10.90
C PRO A 353 -0.58 -6.92 -10.38
N VAL A 354 -1.77 -6.58 -10.86
CA VAL A 354 -2.55 -5.42 -10.43
C VAL A 354 -3.97 -5.80 -10.02
N GLY A 355 -4.44 -5.24 -8.91
CA GLY A 355 -5.77 -5.45 -8.37
C GLY A 355 -6.39 -4.16 -7.84
N PHE A 356 -7.62 -4.28 -7.35
CA PHE A 356 -8.30 -3.28 -6.54
C PHE A 356 -9.13 -4.02 -5.49
N VAL A 357 -9.45 -3.35 -4.40
CA VAL A 357 -10.20 -3.97 -3.30
C VAL A 357 -11.70 -3.75 -3.50
N ASN A 358 -12.41 -4.84 -3.74
CA ASN A 358 -13.85 -4.87 -3.96
C ASN A 358 -14.63 -4.80 -2.63
N MET A 359 -15.61 -3.90 -2.59
CA MET A 359 -16.47 -3.64 -1.44
C MET A 359 -17.57 -4.69 -1.28
N MET A 360 -17.95 -5.01 -0.04
CA MET A 360 -18.90 -6.07 0.30
C MET A 360 -20.22 -6.07 -0.50
N PHE A 361 -20.79 -4.91 -0.83
CA PHE A 361 -22.08 -4.84 -1.54
C PHE A 361 -21.95 -4.94 -3.07
N ASP A 362 -20.73 -4.87 -3.60
CA ASP A 362 -20.42 -5.10 -5.02
C ASP A 362 -20.17 -6.60 -5.24
N GLN A 363 -21.21 -7.38 -4.98
CA GLN A 363 -21.26 -8.84 -5.08
C GLN A 363 -20.89 -9.36 -6.49
N PRO A 364 -20.50 -10.65 -6.64
CA PRO A 364 -20.03 -11.19 -7.91
C PRO A 364 -20.97 -10.99 -9.10
N ASP A 365 -22.28 -10.95 -8.89
CA ASP A 365 -23.29 -10.76 -9.94
C ASP A 365 -23.50 -9.29 -10.34
N ARG A 366 -22.97 -8.36 -9.54
CA ARG A 366 -23.16 -6.91 -9.71
C ARG A 366 -21.88 -6.17 -10.08
N ASP A 367 -20.73 -6.65 -9.62
CA ASP A 367 -19.43 -6.06 -9.93
C ASP A 367 -19.13 -6.12 -11.44
N VAL A 368 -18.61 -5.01 -11.96
CA VAL A 368 -18.20 -4.84 -13.35
C VAL A 368 -16.72 -4.45 -13.52
N VAL A 369 -15.92 -4.45 -12.45
CA VAL A 369 -14.51 -3.99 -12.49
C VAL A 369 -13.52 -5.15 -12.29
N THR A 370 -13.87 -6.19 -11.53
CA THR A 370 -12.99 -7.32 -11.17
C THR A 370 -12.50 -8.13 -12.37
N GLU A 371 -13.18 -8.03 -13.51
CA GLU A 371 -12.67 -8.62 -14.76
C GLU A 371 -11.33 -8.00 -15.20
N LEU A 372 -11.10 -6.72 -14.91
CA LEU A 372 -9.88 -5.98 -15.26
C LEU A 372 -8.67 -6.31 -14.38
N ALA A 373 -8.88 -6.84 -13.17
CA ALA A 373 -7.84 -7.15 -12.19
C ALA A 373 -7.18 -8.51 -12.46
N ASP A 374 -5.93 -8.70 -12.09
CA ASP A 374 -5.25 -10.01 -12.21
C ASP A 374 -5.62 -10.95 -11.05
N ILE A 375 -6.07 -10.39 -9.93
CA ILE A 375 -6.42 -11.08 -8.68
C ILE A 375 -7.70 -10.48 -8.07
N ILE A 376 -8.50 -11.31 -7.41
CA ILE A 376 -9.69 -10.86 -6.68
C ILE A 376 -9.25 -10.46 -5.26
N MET A 377 -9.45 -9.20 -4.90
CA MET A 377 -9.23 -8.72 -3.55
C MET A 377 -10.58 -8.24 -3.00
N VAL A 378 -11.03 -8.83 -1.89
CA VAL A 378 -12.37 -8.59 -1.35
C VAL A 378 -12.32 -8.21 0.12
N ASN A 379 -13.19 -7.28 0.50
CA ASN A 379 -13.45 -6.91 1.89
C ASN A 379 -14.82 -7.42 2.31
N ARG A 380 -14.90 -8.28 3.33
CA ARG A 380 -16.18 -8.88 3.76
C ARG A 380 -16.36 -8.84 5.26
N TYR A 381 -17.59 -8.54 5.67
CA TYR A 381 -17.99 -8.34 7.06
C TYR A 381 -19.29 -9.09 7.41
N TYR A 382 -19.45 -10.29 6.85
CA TYR A 382 -20.52 -11.22 7.24
C TYR A 382 -20.35 -11.63 8.69
N GLY A 383 -21.39 -11.49 9.50
CA GLY A 383 -21.32 -11.63 10.95
C GLY A 383 -21.09 -10.29 11.66
N TRP A 384 -20.70 -9.22 10.96
CA TRP A 384 -20.54 -7.90 11.56
C TRP A 384 -21.61 -6.91 11.08
N TYR A 385 -21.48 -6.41 9.84
CA TYR A 385 -22.42 -5.43 9.28
C TYR A 385 -23.72 -6.05 8.77
N VAL A 386 -23.68 -7.32 8.42
CA VAL A 386 -24.84 -8.14 8.05
C VAL A 386 -24.75 -9.48 8.79
N GLN A 387 -25.89 -10.13 9.04
CA GLN A 387 -25.95 -11.32 9.93
C GLN A 387 -25.29 -11.04 11.30
N THR A 388 -25.44 -9.82 11.83
CA THR A 388 -24.80 -9.38 13.07
C THR A 388 -25.10 -10.33 14.22
N GLY A 389 -24.06 -10.94 14.80
CA GLY A 389 -24.21 -11.90 15.90
C GLY A 389 -24.65 -13.31 15.49
N ASP A 390 -24.84 -13.58 14.19
CA ASP A 390 -25.22 -14.89 13.65
C ASP A 390 -24.09 -15.44 12.76
N LEU A 391 -23.05 -15.97 13.41
CA LEU A 391 -21.87 -16.49 12.72
C LEU A 391 -22.18 -17.73 11.86
N ALA A 392 -23.21 -18.51 12.20
CA ALA A 392 -23.60 -19.69 11.43
C ALA A 392 -24.18 -19.30 10.06
N THR A 393 -25.08 -18.31 10.02
CA THR A 393 -25.61 -17.81 8.74
C THR A 393 -24.54 -17.03 7.97
N ALA A 394 -23.67 -16.29 8.67
CA ALA A 394 -22.53 -15.60 8.06
C ALA A 394 -21.57 -16.57 7.34
N GLU A 395 -21.26 -17.73 7.96
CA GLU A 395 -20.39 -18.76 7.39
C GLU A 395 -20.92 -19.27 6.04
N VAL A 396 -22.23 -19.57 5.98
CA VAL A 396 -22.89 -20.04 4.75
C VAL A 396 -22.87 -18.96 3.66
N ALA A 397 -23.14 -17.70 4.03
CA ALA A 397 -23.14 -16.59 3.09
C ALA A 397 -21.74 -16.33 2.51
N LEU A 398 -20.72 -16.28 3.37
CA LEU A 398 -19.33 -16.06 2.97
C LEU A 398 -18.84 -17.17 2.04
N GLU A 399 -19.03 -18.43 2.42
CA GLU A 399 -18.60 -19.56 1.58
C GLU A 399 -19.31 -19.54 0.22
N SER A 400 -20.62 -19.29 0.21
CA SER A 400 -21.37 -19.19 -1.04
C SER A 400 -20.86 -18.08 -1.94
N GLU A 401 -20.45 -16.93 -1.39
CA GLU A 401 -19.94 -15.83 -2.18
C GLU A 401 -18.55 -16.14 -2.75
N LEU A 402 -17.62 -16.63 -1.93
CA LEU A 402 -16.25 -16.93 -2.37
C LEU A 402 -16.24 -18.00 -3.48
N ARG A 403 -17.12 -19.00 -3.40
CA ARG A 403 -17.28 -19.99 -4.47
C ARG A 403 -17.78 -19.37 -5.79
N LYS A 404 -18.69 -18.39 -5.72
CA LYS A 404 -19.16 -17.66 -6.92
C LYS A 404 -18.06 -16.81 -7.53
N TRP A 405 -17.25 -16.14 -6.71
CA TRP A 405 -16.08 -15.40 -7.19
C TRP A 405 -15.10 -16.30 -7.94
N ALA A 406 -14.77 -17.45 -7.34
CA ALA A 406 -13.88 -18.45 -7.93
C ALA A 406 -14.46 -18.99 -9.26
N GLU A 407 -15.74 -19.36 -9.28
CA GLU A 407 -16.42 -19.89 -10.48
C GLU A 407 -16.49 -18.84 -11.62
N LYS A 408 -16.79 -17.58 -11.28
CA LYS A 408 -16.98 -16.52 -12.28
C LYS A 408 -15.68 -16.12 -12.97
N HIS A 409 -14.57 -16.05 -12.24
CA HIS A 409 -13.34 -15.45 -12.76
C HIS A 409 -12.15 -16.41 -12.87
N GLY A 410 -12.11 -17.51 -12.11
CA GLY A 410 -10.97 -18.44 -12.12
C GLY A 410 -9.64 -17.82 -11.70
N LYS A 411 -9.67 -16.78 -10.85
CA LYS A 411 -8.51 -16.02 -10.35
C LYS A 411 -8.26 -16.34 -8.87
N PRO A 412 -7.03 -16.16 -8.35
CA PRO A 412 -6.77 -16.18 -6.91
C PRO A 412 -7.64 -15.16 -6.17
N ILE A 413 -7.96 -15.45 -4.92
CA ILE A 413 -8.74 -14.59 -4.02
C ILE A 413 -7.91 -14.27 -2.77
N ILE A 414 -7.79 -12.98 -2.45
CA ILE A 414 -7.28 -12.51 -1.16
C ILE A 414 -8.43 -11.84 -0.42
N MET A 415 -8.74 -12.32 0.79
CA MET A 415 -9.57 -11.54 1.70
C MET A 415 -8.71 -10.42 2.28
N THR A 416 -8.89 -9.20 1.80
CA THR A 416 -8.05 -8.06 2.18
C THR A 416 -8.51 -7.35 3.43
N GLU A 417 -9.80 -7.50 3.77
CA GLU A 417 -10.34 -7.07 5.06
C GLU A 417 -11.43 -8.02 5.55
N TYR A 418 -11.27 -8.45 6.79
CA TYR A 418 -12.30 -9.10 7.59
C TYR A 418 -11.96 -8.87 9.06
N GLY A 419 -12.97 -8.50 9.87
CA GLY A 419 -12.78 -8.27 11.29
C GLY A 419 -14.02 -7.67 11.96
N ALA A 420 -14.01 -7.66 13.29
CA ALA A 420 -15.10 -7.16 14.12
C ALA A 420 -14.55 -6.13 15.12
N ASP A 421 -15.26 -5.02 15.33
CA ASP A 421 -14.83 -4.06 16.35
C ASP A 421 -14.87 -4.74 17.72
N THR A 422 -13.86 -4.48 18.54
CA THR A 422 -13.60 -5.20 19.79
C THR A 422 -13.03 -4.25 20.84
N LEU A 423 -13.70 -4.13 21.98
CA LEU A 423 -13.21 -3.35 23.12
C LEU A 423 -12.32 -4.23 23.99
N ALA A 424 -11.04 -3.86 24.12
CA ALA A 424 -10.13 -4.57 25.01
C ALA A 424 -10.67 -4.60 26.45
N GLY A 425 -10.72 -5.78 27.05
CA GLY A 425 -11.29 -6.05 28.38
C GLY A 425 -12.81 -6.24 28.43
N LEU A 426 -13.52 -6.12 27.31
CA LEU A 426 -14.94 -6.50 27.23
C LEU A 426 -15.05 -8.00 26.93
N HIS A 427 -15.59 -8.75 27.87
CA HIS A 427 -15.77 -10.20 27.75
C HIS A 427 -17.24 -10.59 27.77
N ALA A 428 -17.59 -11.62 27.01
CA ALA A 428 -18.92 -12.23 27.00
C ALA A 428 -18.83 -13.74 26.79
N VAL A 429 -19.70 -14.48 27.48
CA VAL A 429 -19.81 -15.95 27.31
C VAL A 429 -20.78 -16.37 26.20
N VAL A 430 -21.47 -15.40 25.59
CA VAL A 430 -22.37 -15.58 24.45
C VAL A 430 -21.90 -14.66 23.33
N ASP A 431 -22.18 -15.03 22.08
CA ASP A 431 -21.78 -14.31 20.86
C ASP A 431 -22.24 -12.84 20.88
N THR A 432 -21.41 -11.98 21.47
CA THR A 432 -21.72 -10.58 21.70
C THR A 432 -20.74 -9.73 20.90
N PRO A 433 -21.18 -9.11 19.79
CA PRO A 433 -20.40 -8.10 19.08
C PRO A 433 -19.72 -7.12 20.05
N TRP A 434 -18.48 -6.72 19.77
CA TRP A 434 -17.58 -5.93 20.63
C TRP A 434 -16.81 -6.67 21.72
N SER A 435 -17.19 -7.91 22.09
CA SER A 435 -16.40 -8.71 23.03
C SER A 435 -15.17 -9.34 22.37
N GLU A 436 -14.14 -9.61 23.18
CA GLU A 436 -12.93 -10.27 22.69
C GLU A 436 -13.19 -11.70 22.20
N GLU A 437 -14.11 -12.43 22.83
CA GLU A 437 -14.51 -13.77 22.40
C GLU A 437 -15.17 -13.72 21.02
N TYR A 438 -16.06 -12.75 20.77
CA TYR A 438 -16.69 -12.60 19.46
C TYR A 438 -15.69 -12.32 18.35
N GLN A 439 -14.65 -11.52 18.60
CA GLN A 439 -13.58 -11.29 17.62
C GLN A 439 -12.90 -12.60 17.25
N ALA A 440 -12.56 -13.42 18.25
CA ALA A 440 -11.89 -14.69 18.04
C ALA A 440 -12.77 -15.68 17.25
N ASP A 441 -14.05 -15.81 17.61
CA ASP A 441 -14.99 -16.72 16.97
C ASP A 441 -15.35 -16.28 15.54
N PHE A 442 -15.48 -14.97 15.32
CA PHE A 442 -15.64 -14.38 13.99
C PHE A 442 -14.47 -14.73 13.07
N LEU A 443 -13.24 -14.54 13.54
CA LEU A 443 -12.04 -14.82 12.75
C LEU A 443 -11.90 -16.32 12.48
N ASP A 444 -12.15 -17.17 13.47
CA ASP A 444 -12.12 -18.62 13.31
C ASP A 444 -13.15 -19.10 12.28
N MET A 445 -14.35 -18.51 12.26
CA MET A 445 -15.36 -18.78 11.23
C MET A 445 -14.85 -18.48 9.82
N TYR A 446 -14.25 -17.31 9.61
CA TYR A 446 -13.67 -16.95 8.31
C TYR A 446 -12.55 -17.91 7.91
N HIS A 447 -11.64 -18.23 8.84
CA HIS A 447 -10.55 -19.16 8.62
C HIS A 447 -11.03 -20.55 8.17
N ARG A 448 -12.09 -21.08 8.81
CA ARG A 448 -12.70 -22.35 8.38
C ARG A 448 -13.28 -22.28 6.97
N VAL A 449 -13.80 -21.14 6.53
CA VAL A 449 -14.30 -20.98 5.15
C VAL A 449 -13.16 -20.91 4.15
N PHE A 450 -12.11 -20.14 4.45
CA PHE A 450 -10.93 -20.03 3.59
C PHE A 450 -10.31 -21.40 3.32
N ASP A 451 -10.18 -22.22 4.35
CA ASP A 451 -9.64 -23.58 4.25
C ASP A 451 -10.51 -24.53 3.38
N ARG A 452 -11.74 -24.14 3.02
CA ARG A 452 -12.67 -24.92 2.17
C ARG A 452 -12.79 -24.40 0.73
N VAL A 453 -12.15 -23.27 0.42
CA VAL A 453 -12.22 -22.63 -0.91
C VAL A 453 -10.81 -22.48 -1.47
N ASP A 454 -10.40 -23.45 -2.29
CA ASP A 454 -9.03 -23.56 -2.83
C ASP A 454 -8.52 -22.31 -3.57
N ALA A 455 -9.41 -21.47 -4.10
CA ALA A 455 -9.03 -20.23 -4.76
C ALA A 455 -8.59 -19.12 -3.77
N VAL A 456 -8.84 -19.28 -2.47
CA VAL A 456 -8.36 -18.34 -1.45
C VAL A 456 -6.88 -18.58 -1.24
N VAL A 457 -6.08 -17.57 -1.59
CA VAL A 457 -4.62 -17.58 -1.46
C VAL A 457 -4.15 -16.57 -0.41
N GLY A 458 -5.06 -15.93 0.32
CA GLY A 458 -4.64 -14.91 1.27
C GLY A 458 -5.71 -14.43 2.24
N GLU A 459 -5.27 -14.12 3.46
CA GLU A 459 -6.08 -13.62 4.56
C GLU A 459 -5.39 -12.44 5.27
N HIS A 460 -5.85 -11.22 4.98
CA HIS A 460 -5.46 -9.99 5.68
C HIS A 460 -6.56 -9.52 6.63
N ILE A 461 -6.30 -9.64 7.92
CA ILE A 461 -7.25 -9.23 8.95
C ILE A 461 -7.36 -7.69 8.96
N TRP A 462 -8.59 -7.19 9.06
CA TRP A 462 -8.83 -5.77 9.31
C TRP A 462 -9.08 -5.55 10.81
N ASN A 463 -8.20 -4.91 11.56
CA ASN A 463 -6.92 -4.28 11.20
C ASN A 463 -5.78 -4.85 12.06
N PHE A 464 -4.52 -4.55 11.74
CA PHE A 464 -3.41 -4.78 12.65
C PHE A 464 -3.67 -4.14 14.03
N ALA A 465 -3.93 -2.84 14.09
CA ALA A 465 -4.13 -2.11 15.34
C ALA A 465 -5.36 -1.20 15.27
N ASP A 466 -5.95 -0.87 16.42
CA ASP A 466 -6.96 0.18 16.51
C ASP A 466 -6.39 1.51 16.02
N PHE A 467 -7.20 2.32 15.33
CA PHE A 467 -6.76 3.59 14.74
C PHE A 467 -7.83 4.69 14.83
N ALA A 468 -7.45 5.95 14.67
CA ALA A 468 -8.40 7.06 14.76
C ALA A 468 -9.28 7.20 13.51
N THR A 469 -10.53 7.59 13.72
CA THR A 469 -11.52 7.89 12.67
C THR A 469 -12.14 9.25 12.93
N ARG A 470 -12.96 9.73 12.00
CA ARG A 470 -13.90 10.83 12.31
C ARG A 470 -14.76 10.46 13.53
N PRO A 471 -15.15 11.43 14.39
CA PRO A 471 -16.16 11.19 15.41
C PRO A 471 -17.48 10.72 14.80
N ALA A 472 -17.98 9.58 15.24
CA ALA A 472 -19.26 9.01 14.82
C ALA A 472 -19.83 8.09 15.91
N ILE A 473 -21.16 7.92 15.94
CA ILE A 473 -21.83 7.06 16.94
C ILE A 473 -21.46 5.57 16.80
N VAL A 474 -21.01 5.16 15.60
CA VAL A 474 -20.54 3.82 15.27
C VAL A 474 -19.01 3.67 15.42
N ARG A 475 -18.35 4.66 16.02
CA ARG A 475 -16.89 4.71 16.24
C ARG A 475 -16.61 5.06 17.68
N VAL A 476 -16.25 4.06 18.47
CA VAL A 476 -15.90 4.23 19.89
C VAL A 476 -14.46 4.70 19.98
N ASP A 477 -14.27 6.02 19.91
CA ASP A 477 -12.96 6.69 19.86
C ASP A 477 -12.05 6.13 18.75
N GLY A 478 -12.58 6.07 17.53
CA GLY A 478 -11.91 5.45 16.38
C GLY A 478 -12.48 4.07 16.02
N ASN A 479 -11.77 3.40 15.13
CA ASN A 479 -12.05 2.02 14.71
C ASN A 479 -11.40 1.07 15.73
N LYS A 480 -12.13 0.03 16.12
CA LYS A 480 -11.73 -0.93 17.16
C LYS A 480 -11.59 -2.35 16.63
N LYS A 481 -11.49 -2.53 15.31
CA LYS A 481 -11.31 -3.85 14.69
C LYS A 481 -9.89 -4.39 14.81
N GLY A 482 -8.96 -3.59 15.35
CA GLY A 482 -7.58 -3.99 15.57
C GLY A 482 -7.48 -5.31 16.33
N VAL A 483 -6.57 -6.18 15.89
CA VAL A 483 -6.13 -7.34 16.66
C VAL A 483 -5.26 -6.91 17.84
N PHE A 484 -4.54 -5.80 17.66
CA PHE A 484 -3.88 -5.05 18.72
C PHE A 484 -4.64 -3.76 19.04
N THR A 485 -4.50 -3.27 20.27
CA THR A 485 -4.91 -1.91 20.62
C THR A 485 -4.01 -0.87 19.95
N ARG A 486 -4.43 0.41 19.98
CA ARG A 486 -3.66 1.53 19.39
C ARG A 486 -2.25 1.67 19.97
N ASP A 487 -2.06 1.30 21.24
CA ASP A 487 -0.78 1.21 21.96
C ASP A 487 -0.11 -0.18 21.87
N ARG A 488 -0.51 -1.00 20.89
CA ARG A 488 0.12 -2.29 20.52
C ARG A 488 0.01 -3.39 21.59
N ARG A 489 -1.05 -3.37 22.41
CA ARG A 489 -1.38 -4.49 23.32
C ARG A 489 -2.23 -5.54 22.60
N PRO A 490 -1.93 -6.83 22.76
CA PRO A 490 -2.72 -7.88 22.13
C PRO A 490 -4.10 -8.01 22.77
N LYS A 491 -5.15 -8.09 21.96
CA LYS A 491 -6.47 -8.62 22.36
C LYS A 491 -6.45 -10.15 22.31
N ALA A 492 -7.49 -10.84 22.80
CA ALA A 492 -7.57 -12.30 22.77
C ALA A 492 -7.37 -12.89 21.36
N ALA A 493 -7.91 -12.22 20.33
CA ALA A 493 -7.78 -12.61 18.93
C ALA A 493 -6.31 -12.73 18.48
N ALA A 494 -5.39 -11.92 19.02
CA ALA A 494 -3.97 -12.00 18.66
C ALA A 494 -3.39 -13.39 18.94
N PHE A 495 -3.83 -14.04 20.01
CA PHE A 495 -3.37 -15.37 20.39
C PHE A 495 -4.02 -16.49 19.58
N SER A 496 -5.29 -16.34 19.15
CA SER A 496 -5.93 -17.32 18.26
C SER A 496 -5.33 -17.27 16.86
N VAL A 497 -5.15 -16.07 16.31
CA VAL A 497 -4.48 -15.83 15.04
C VAL A 497 -3.04 -16.37 15.07
N ARG A 498 -2.30 -16.11 16.16
CA ARG A 498 -0.95 -16.67 16.33
C ARG A 498 -0.91 -18.19 16.25
N ARG A 499 -1.86 -18.88 16.90
CA ARG A 499 -1.95 -20.35 16.84
C ARG A 499 -2.19 -20.85 15.43
N ARG A 500 -2.98 -20.13 14.63
CA ARG A 500 -3.24 -20.48 13.23
C ARG A 500 -1.99 -20.26 12.37
N TRP A 501 -1.44 -19.06 12.35
CA TRP A 501 -0.38 -18.71 11.41
C TRP A 501 0.96 -19.36 11.69
N ARG A 502 1.23 -19.69 12.96
CA ARG A 502 2.41 -20.46 13.38
C ARG A 502 2.20 -21.98 13.37
N ARG A 503 1.04 -22.51 12.95
CA ARG A 503 0.75 -23.96 13.03
C ARG A 503 1.71 -24.80 12.16
N ASP A 504 2.09 -24.23 11.02
CA ASP A 504 2.87 -24.91 9.98
C ASP A 504 4.23 -24.20 9.72
N LEU A 505 4.65 -23.30 10.63
CA LEU A 505 5.99 -22.69 10.71
C LEU A 505 6.81 -23.41 11.78
#